data_AF-A0A3D1IMW4-F1
#
_entry.id   AF-A0A3D1IMW4-F1
#
_cell.length_a   1.000
_cell.length_b   1.000
_cell.length_c   1.000
_cell.angle_alpha   90.00
_cell.angle_beta   90.00
_cell.angle_gamma   90.00
#
_symmetry.space_group_name_H-M   'P 1'
#
loop_
_entity.id
_entity.type
_entity.pdbx_description
1 polymer ?
#
loop_
_entity_poly.entity_id
_entity_poly.type
_entity_poly.pdbx_seq_one_letter_code
_entity_poly.pdbx_strand_id
1 'polypeptide(L)'
;MKKIFFALTLLLALNLAAKDKRPNILFVFSDDHATHAIGAYNGWLKAVNPTPEIDKLAKDGMVFEKSFCSNSICGPSRAVIMSGKHSHKNGFMNNGNTFNWNQQIFPKLLQKVGYQTAIYGKSHLKGN
;
A
#
# COMPACT_ATOMS: atom_id res chain seq x y z
N MET A 1 -26.61 38.85 -17.47
CA MET A 1 -26.46 37.44 -17.89
C MET A 1 -25.05 37.09 -18.36
N LYS A 2 -24.46 37.76 -19.38
CA LYS A 2 -23.10 37.45 -19.88
C LYS A 2 -21.98 37.56 -18.82
N LYS A 3 -22.02 38.57 -17.94
CA LYS A 3 -21.04 38.75 -16.85
C LYS A 3 -21.08 37.64 -15.79
N ILE A 4 -22.28 37.13 -15.48
CA ILE A 4 -22.48 36.01 -14.54
C ILE A 4 -21.96 34.72 -15.16
N PHE A 5 -22.24 34.49 -16.44
CA PHE A 5 -21.75 33.32 -17.18
C PHE A 5 -20.21 33.29 -17.25
N PHE A 6 -19.59 34.45 -17.44
CA PHE A 6 -18.13 34.60 -17.47
C PHE A 6 -17.49 34.39 -16.09
N ALA A 7 -18.11 34.90 -15.02
CA ALA A 7 -17.65 34.67 -13.66
C ALA A 7 -17.74 33.18 -13.26
N LEU A 8 -18.82 32.50 -13.64
CA LEU A 8 -19.00 31.06 -13.38
C LEU A 8 -17.96 30.20 -14.11
N THR A 9 -17.67 30.53 -15.38
CA THR A 9 -16.65 29.82 -16.17
C THR A 9 -15.24 30.06 -15.64
N LEU A 10 -14.93 31.28 -15.18
CA LEU A 10 -13.64 31.59 -14.56
C LEU A 10 -13.45 30.85 -13.22
N LEU A 11 -14.49 30.76 -12.40
CA LEU A 11 -14.49 29.99 -11.14
C LEU A 11 -14.30 28.49 -11.37
N LEU A 12 -14.89 27.93 -12.43
CA LEU A 12 -14.70 26.52 -12.82
C LEU A 12 -13.26 26.26 -13.29
N ALA A 13 -12.70 27.16 -14.10
CA ALA A 13 -11.32 27.05 -14.60
C ALA A 13 -10.28 27.13 -13.47
N LEU A 14 -10.51 27.99 -12.47
CA LEU A 14 -9.64 28.11 -11.29
C LEU A 14 -9.64 26.83 -10.42
N ASN A 15 -10.78 26.14 -10.32
CA ASN A 15 -10.87 24.86 -9.61
C ASN A 15 -10.14 23.73 -10.35
N LEU A 16 -10.19 23.69 -11.69
CA LEU A 16 -9.44 22.71 -12.48
C LEU A 16 -7.92 22.97 -12.45
N ALA A 17 -7.50 24.23 -12.32
CA ALA A 17 -6.09 24.60 -12.29
C ALA A 17 -5.40 24.32 -10.94
N ALA A 18 -6.16 24.04 -9.88
CA ALA A 18 -5.62 23.62 -8.60
C ALA A 18 -5.05 22.20 -8.74
N LYS A 19 -3.79 22.12 -9.19
CA LYS A 19 -3.05 20.86 -9.29
C LYS A 19 -3.00 20.21 -7.92
N ASP A 20 -3.61 19.05 -7.82
CA ASP A 20 -3.56 18.23 -6.63
C ASP A 20 -2.10 17.92 -6.27
N LYS A 21 -1.64 18.44 -5.13
CA LYS A 21 -0.26 18.29 -4.65
C LYS A 21 -0.01 16.94 -3.96
N ARG A 22 -1.05 16.11 -3.80
CA ARG A 22 -0.94 14.80 -3.17
C ARG A 22 -0.06 13.87 -4.02
N PRO A 23 0.92 13.17 -3.42
CA PRO A 23 1.75 12.22 -4.17
C PRO A 23 0.94 10.95 -4.49
N ASN A 24 1.26 10.30 -5.61
CA ASN A 24 0.80 8.93 -5.85
C ASN A 24 1.52 7.94 -4.91
N ILE A 25 0.81 6.90 -4.46
CA ILE A 25 1.36 5.88 -3.57
C ILE A 25 1.35 4.55 -4.31
N LEU A 26 2.53 3.98 -4.55
CA LEU A 26 2.68 2.62 -5.08
C LEU A 26 3.16 1.70 -3.96
N PHE A 27 2.28 0.79 -3.52
CA PHE A 27 2.61 -0.22 -2.51
C PHE A 27 2.95 -1.56 -3.18
N VAL A 28 4.24 -1.87 -3.29
CA VAL A 28 4.73 -3.13 -3.88
C VAL A 28 4.91 -4.17 -2.78
N PHE A 29 4.30 -5.33 -2.96
CA PHE A 29 4.31 -6.41 -1.97
C PHE A 29 4.52 -7.77 -2.62
N SER A 30 5.63 -8.44 -2.28
CA SER A 30 5.97 -9.80 -2.71
C SER A 30 5.61 -10.84 -1.64
N ASP A 31 5.20 -12.04 -2.06
CA ASP A 31 4.86 -13.16 -1.17
C ASP A 31 6.10 -14.04 -0.92
N ASP A 32 6.28 -14.53 0.31
CA ASP A 32 7.39 -15.40 0.74
C ASP A 32 8.80 -14.93 0.31
N HIS A 33 9.03 -13.61 0.28
CA HIS A 33 10.30 -13.04 -0.14
C HIS A 33 11.26 -12.90 1.06
N ALA A 34 12.25 -13.78 1.13
CA ALA A 34 13.26 -13.74 2.18
C ALA A 34 14.13 -12.48 2.09
N THR A 35 14.43 -11.87 3.24
CA THR A 35 15.29 -10.67 3.32
C THR A 35 16.68 -10.91 2.70
N HIS A 36 17.24 -12.10 2.88
CA HIS A 36 18.53 -12.47 2.30
C HIS A 36 18.54 -12.52 0.77
N ALA A 37 17.37 -12.65 0.12
CA ALA A 37 17.25 -12.66 -1.33
C ALA A 37 17.27 -11.25 -1.94
N ILE A 38 17.26 -10.19 -1.12
CA ILE A 38 17.31 -8.80 -1.57
C ILE A 38 18.71 -8.23 -1.31
N GLY A 39 19.38 -7.79 -2.38
CA GLY A 39 20.76 -7.29 -2.36
C GLY A 39 20.98 -6.09 -1.42
N ALA A 40 19.98 -5.22 -1.28
CA ALA A 40 19.98 -4.07 -0.36
C ALA A 40 20.14 -4.45 1.12
N TYR A 41 19.75 -5.66 1.53
CA TYR A 41 19.96 -6.17 2.89
C TYR A 41 21.32 -6.85 3.08
N ASN A 42 22.17 -6.86 2.04
CA ASN A 42 23.53 -7.38 2.08
C ASN A 42 23.63 -8.83 2.61
N GLY A 43 22.66 -9.67 2.26
CA GLY A 43 22.62 -11.08 2.63
C GLY A 43 23.58 -11.95 1.82
N TRP A 44 23.73 -13.21 2.25
CA TRP A 44 24.64 -14.21 1.65
C TRP A 44 24.28 -14.59 0.21
N LEU A 45 23.06 -14.30 -0.26
CA LEU A 45 22.64 -14.56 -1.65
C LEU A 45 22.97 -13.42 -2.61
N LYS A 46 23.41 -12.25 -2.14
CA LYS A 46 23.60 -11.05 -2.98
C LYS A 46 24.47 -11.29 -4.23
N ALA A 47 25.51 -12.10 -4.10
CA ALA A 47 26.43 -12.39 -5.21
C ALA A 47 25.81 -13.29 -6.29
N VAL A 48 24.86 -14.15 -5.93
CA VAL A 48 24.23 -15.14 -6.84
C VAL A 48 22.81 -14.76 -7.24
N ASN A 49 22.16 -13.84 -6.52
CA ASN A 49 20.83 -13.30 -6.79
C ASN A 49 20.83 -11.76 -6.73
N PRO A 50 21.39 -11.08 -7.74
CA PRO A 50 21.44 -9.62 -7.76
C PRO A 50 20.04 -9.01 -7.98
N THR A 51 19.71 -7.95 -7.24
CA THR A 51 18.43 -7.24 -7.34
C THR A 51 18.61 -5.76 -7.70
N PRO A 52 19.21 -5.43 -8.86
CA PRO A 52 19.71 -4.08 -9.16
C PRO A 52 18.64 -2.98 -9.08
N GLU A 53 17.40 -3.26 -9.50
CA GLU A 53 16.31 -2.27 -9.44
C GLU A 53 15.79 -2.05 -8.01
N ILE A 54 15.76 -3.09 -7.18
CA ILE A 54 15.38 -2.96 -5.76
C ILE A 54 16.50 -2.25 -5.00
N ASP A 55 17.76 -2.56 -5.31
CA ASP A 55 18.94 -1.95 -4.69
C ASP A 55 19.03 -0.46 -5.03
N LYS A 56 18.68 -0.08 -6.25
CA LYS A 56 18.55 1.32 -6.66
C LYS A 56 17.46 2.04 -5.87
N LEU A 57 16.26 1.45 -5.73
CA LEU A 57 15.18 2.02 -4.93
C LEU A 57 15.59 2.19 -3.46
N ALA A 58 16.32 1.22 -2.90
CA ALA A 58 16.84 1.29 -1.54
C ALA A 58 17.87 2.42 -1.37
N LYS A 59 18.75 2.63 -2.35
CA LYS A 59 19.75 3.71 -2.36
C LYS A 59 19.11 5.10 -2.41
N ASP A 60 18.05 5.26 -3.18
CA ASP A 60 17.35 6.54 -3.35
C ASP A 60 16.31 6.80 -2.24
N GLY A 61 16.15 5.85 -1.30
CA GLY A 61 15.13 5.87 -0.26
C GLY A 61 15.65 5.49 1.12
N MET A 62 14.88 4.66 1.83
CA MET A 62 15.20 4.21 3.18
C MET A 62 14.95 2.71 3.32
N VAL A 63 15.88 2.02 3.99
CA VAL A 63 15.79 0.59 4.30
C VAL A 63 15.50 0.39 5.78
N PHE A 64 14.53 -0.47 6.10
CA PHE A 64 14.23 -0.86 7.47
C PHE A 64 14.86 -2.22 7.79
N GLU A 65 15.96 -2.22 8.52
CA GLU A 65 16.68 -3.46 8.88
C GLU A 65 15.93 -4.35 9.88
N LYS A 66 14.98 -3.77 10.62
CA LYS A 66 14.23 -4.43 11.70
C LYS A 66 12.72 -4.31 11.46
N SER A 67 12.27 -4.81 10.32
CA SER A 67 10.85 -4.87 9.94
C SER A 67 10.35 -6.32 10.00
N PHE A 68 9.42 -6.60 10.91
CA PHE A 68 8.91 -7.96 11.17
C PHE A 68 7.44 -8.07 10.79
N CYS A 69 7.03 -9.23 10.25
CA CYS A 69 5.62 -9.54 10.10
C CYS A 69 4.99 -9.84 11.46
N SER A 70 3.80 -9.32 11.73
CA SER A 70 3.08 -9.62 12.98
C SER A 70 2.44 -11.01 13.01
N ASN A 71 2.34 -11.67 11.86
CA ASN A 71 1.89 -13.05 11.70
C ASN A 71 2.58 -13.64 10.45
N SER A 72 3.20 -14.81 10.58
CA SER A 72 4.02 -15.45 9.53
C SER A 72 3.23 -16.36 8.59
N ILE A 73 1.93 -16.08 8.39
CA ILE A 73 1.04 -16.80 7.47
C ILE A 73 0.47 -15.81 6.44
N CYS A 74 0.36 -16.21 5.17
CA CYS A 74 0.02 -15.34 4.04
C CYS A 74 -1.22 -14.44 4.30
N GLY A 75 -2.39 -15.03 4.57
CA GLY A 75 -3.64 -14.29 4.79
C GLY A 75 -3.61 -13.41 6.05
N PRO A 76 -3.26 -13.95 7.22
CA PRO A 76 -3.13 -13.15 8.45
C PRO A 76 -2.12 -12.00 8.35
N SER A 77 -0.97 -12.19 7.71
CA SER A 77 0.01 -11.13 7.46
C SER A 77 -0.61 -9.97 6.66
N ARG A 78 -1.30 -10.30 5.57
CA ARG A 78 -2.00 -9.33 4.72
C ARG A 78 -3.15 -8.64 5.46
N ALA A 79 -3.88 -9.36 6.32
CA ALA A 79 -4.93 -8.79 7.16
C ALA A 79 -4.37 -7.75 8.15
N VAL A 80 -3.19 -8.02 8.74
CA VAL A 80 -2.49 -7.06 9.61
C VAL A 80 -2.10 -5.81 8.81
N ILE A 81 -1.48 -5.98 7.63
CA ILE A 81 -1.08 -4.86 6.76
C ILE A 81 -2.30 -4.00 6.38
N MET A 82 -3.41 -4.63 5.97
CA MET A 82 -4.62 -3.90 5.57
C MET A 82 -5.26 -3.14 6.73
N SER A 83 -5.39 -3.78 7.91
CA SER A 83 -6.14 -3.24 9.05
C SER A 83 -5.31 -2.37 10.00
N GLY A 84 -3.97 -2.49 9.97
CA GLY A 84 -3.07 -1.89 10.95
C GLY A 84 -3.21 -2.48 12.35
N LYS A 85 -3.75 -3.70 12.48
CA LYS A 85 -4.06 -4.35 13.76
C LYS A 85 -3.49 -5.76 13.79
N HIS A 86 -3.01 -6.21 14.96
CA HIS A 86 -2.66 -7.61 15.20
C HIS A 86 -3.85 -8.55 14.91
N SER A 87 -3.57 -9.79 14.51
CA SER A 87 -4.59 -10.77 14.11
C SER A 87 -5.71 -10.97 15.14
N HIS A 88 -5.39 -10.99 16.44
CA HIS A 88 -6.38 -11.14 17.52
C HIS A 88 -7.35 -9.94 17.62
N LYS A 89 -6.99 -8.77 17.07
CA LYS A 89 -7.86 -7.57 16.99
C LYS A 89 -8.59 -7.43 15.66
N ASN A 90 -8.02 -7.92 14.56
CA ASN A 90 -8.68 -7.85 13.24
C ASN A 90 -9.57 -9.07 12.93
N GLY A 91 -9.46 -10.16 13.71
CA GLY A 91 -10.28 -11.37 13.61
C GLY A 91 -9.78 -12.42 12.60
N PHE A 92 -8.71 -12.13 11.84
CA PHE A 92 -8.15 -13.04 10.84
C PHE A 92 -6.84 -13.65 11.34
N MET A 93 -6.97 -14.79 12.04
CA MET A 93 -5.84 -15.45 12.72
C MET A 93 -5.19 -16.56 11.90
N ASN A 94 -5.95 -17.19 10.99
CA ASN A 94 -5.44 -18.25 10.13
C ASN A 94 -6.04 -18.12 8.71
N ASN A 95 -5.41 -18.77 7.73
CA ASN A 95 -6.02 -18.95 6.41
C ASN A 95 -7.31 -19.77 6.56
N GLY A 96 -8.34 -19.43 5.76
CA GLY A 96 -9.66 -20.05 5.83
C GLY A 96 -10.67 -19.30 6.70
N ASN A 97 -10.21 -18.41 7.59
CA ASN A 97 -11.08 -17.45 8.27
C ASN A 97 -11.66 -16.44 7.25
N THR A 98 -12.74 -15.77 7.63
CA THR A 98 -13.31 -14.69 6.82
C THR A 98 -12.87 -13.33 7.33
N PHE A 99 -12.39 -12.48 6.42
CA PHE A 99 -11.97 -11.13 6.75
C PHE A 99 -13.17 -10.19 6.75
N ASN A 100 -13.38 -9.50 7.86
CA ASN A 100 -14.42 -8.47 7.95
C ASN A 100 -13.99 -7.23 7.15
N TRP A 101 -14.44 -7.10 5.91
CA TRP A 101 -14.16 -5.93 5.07
C TRP A 101 -14.87 -4.66 5.50
N ASN A 102 -15.84 -4.70 6.42
CA ASN A 102 -16.50 -3.50 6.94
C ASN A 102 -15.62 -2.74 7.95
N GLN A 103 -14.62 -3.40 8.53
CA GLN A 103 -13.69 -2.73 9.44
C GLN A 103 -12.84 -1.65 8.71
N GLN A 104 -12.19 -0.80 9.50
CA GLN A 104 -11.23 0.18 8.98
C GLN A 104 -10.00 -0.54 8.40
N ILE A 105 -9.63 -0.14 7.19
CA ILE A 105 -8.40 -0.55 6.49
C ILE A 105 -7.74 0.66 5.85
N PHE A 106 -6.43 0.64 5.62
CA PHE A 106 -5.72 1.81 5.09
C PHE A 106 -6.23 2.28 3.71
N PRO A 107 -6.69 1.41 2.78
CA PRO A 107 -7.26 1.91 1.51
C PRO A 107 -8.51 2.77 1.72
N LYS A 108 -9.38 2.42 2.68
CA LYS A 108 -10.54 3.24 3.03
C LYS A 108 -10.14 4.58 3.63
N LEU A 109 -9.06 4.63 4.40
CA LEU A 109 -8.53 5.88 4.93
C LEU A 109 -7.99 6.79 3.82
N LEU A 110 -7.28 6.22 2.85
CA LEU A 110 -6.81 6.95 1.66
C LEU A 110 -7.98 7.47 0.83
N GLN A 111 -9.02 6.66 0.60
CA GLN A 111 -10.24 7.08 -0.11
C GLN A 111 -10.94 8.27 0.57
N LYS A 112 -11.03 8.27 1.91
CA LYS A 112 -11.64 9.38 2.66
C LYS A 112 -10.92 10.71 2.43
N VAL A 113 -9.62 10.68 2.15
CA VAL A 113 -8.82 11.87 1.85
C VAL A 113 -8.59 12.04 0.36
N GLY A 114 -9.45 11.45 -0.49
CA GLY A 114 -9.58 11.69 -1.92
C GLY A 114 -8.62 10.92 -2.83
N TYR A 115 -7.97 9.86 -2.34
CA TYR A 115 -7.23 8.94 -3.19
C TYR A 115 -8.14 7.92 -3.86
N GLN A 116 -7.88 7.65 -5.13
CA GLN A 116 -8.33 6.42 -5.77
C GLN A 116 -7.39 5.28 -5.37
N THR A 117 -7.95 4.13 -4.99
CA THR A 117 -7.18 2.94 -4.60
C THR A 117 -7.53 1.76 -5.48
N ALA A 118 -6.53 1.01 -5.91
CA ALA A 118 -6.70 -0.25 -6.64
C ALA A 118 -5.71 -1.29 -6.12
N ILE A 119 -6.04 -2.56 -6.29
CA ILE A 119 -5.14 -3.69 -6.01
C ILE A 119 -4.99 -4.48 -7.30
N TYR A 120 -3.74 -4.74 -7.68
CA TYR A 120 -3.39 -5.64 -8.78
C TYR A 120 -2.56 -6.78 -8.19
N GLY A 121 -3.09 -8.00 -8.24
CA GLY A 121 -2.45 -9.20 -7.68
C GLY A 121 -3.23 -9.84 -6.54
N LYS A 122 -2.50 -10.40 -5.56
CA LYS A 122 -3.05 -11.30 -4.53
C LYS A 122 -3.49 -10.54 -3.28
N SER A 123 -4.74 -10.70 -2.88
CA SER A 123 -5.26 -10.27 -1.57
C SER A 123 -5.19 -11.40 -0.52
N HIS A 124 -5.63 -12.61 -0.88
CA HIS A 124 -5.79 -13.75 0.04
C HIS A 124 -6.77 -13.51 1.21
N LEU A 125 -7.53 -12.41 1.19
CA LEU A 125 -8.54 -12.09 2.21
C LEU A 125 -9.93 -12.39 1.64
N LYS A 126 -10.40 -13.62 1.84
CA LYS A 126 -11.80 -13.97 1.53
C LYS A 126 -12.71 -13.14 2.44
N GLY A 127 -13.62 -12.39 1.83
CA GLY A 127 -14.63 -11.59 2.51
C GLY A 127 -15.95 -12.33 2.69
N ASN A 128 -16.79 -11.76 3.54
CA ASN A 128 -18.24 -11.98 3.50
C ASN A 128 -18.83 -11.33 2.25
#